data_AF-R9KS10-F1
#
_entry.id   AF-R9KS10-F1
#
_cell.length_a   1.000
_cell.length_b   1.000
_cell.length_c   1.000
_cell.angle_alpha   90.00
_cell.angle_beta   90.00
_cell.angle_gamma   90.00
#
_symmetry.space_group_name_H-M   'P 1'
#
loop_
_entity.id
_entity.type
_entity.pdbx_description
1 polymer ?
#
loop_
_entity_poly.entity_id
_entity_poly.type
_entity_poly.pdbx_seq_one_letter_code
_entity_poly.pdbx_strand_id
1 'polypeptide(L)'
;MGYNDATPSLAQAIKMKKFMQEGKLTDGVIQSIMQEEKPNQKEKPAFKDERITKLIPKSIPRGQETDFVVKALEFYNRHLQRQRGQER
;
A
#
# COMPACT_ATOMS: atom_id res chain seq x y z
N MET A 1 5.59 -23.42 13.80
CA MET A 1 5.93 -21.99 13.88
C MET A 1 6.82 -21.68 12.70
N GLY A 2 6.27 -21.07 11.64
CA GLY A 2 7.06 -20.67 10.47
C GLY A 2 7.96 -19.51 10.87
N TYR A 3 9.27 -19.73 10.88
CA TYR A 3 10.25 -18.66 11.02
C TYR A 3 10.06 -17.75 9.80
N ASN A 4 9.35 -16.64 10.02
CA ASN A 4 9.19 -15.56 9.05
C ASN A 4 10.56 -15.26 8.43
N ASP A 5 10.63 -15.30 7.09
CA ASP A 5 11.80 -15.02 6.24
C ASP A 5 13.06 -14.62 7.01
N ALA A 6 14.06 -15.50 7.02
CA ALA A 6 15.32 -15.36 7.76
C ALA A 6 16.20 -14.16 7.35
N THR A 7 15.67 -13.22 6.57
CA THR A 7 16.37 -12.04 6.05
C THR A 7 15.71 -10.75 6.56
N PRO A 8 16.40 -9.97 7.43
CA PRO A 8 15.90 -8.67 7.86
C PRO A 8 15.82 -7.71 6.67
N SER A 9 14.81 -6.84 6.65
CA SER A 9 14.77 -5.71 5.72
C SER A 9 15.89 -4.70 6.04
N LEU A 10 16.20 -3.82 5.09
CA LEU A 10 17.19 -2.76 5.29
C LEU A 10 16.87 -1.90 6.53
N ALA A 11 15.60 -1.53 6.72
CA ALA A 11 15.17 -0.74 7.88
C ALA A 11 15.38 -1.50 9.21
N GLN A 12 15.07 -2.80 9.23
CA GLN A 12 15.28 -3.66 10.38
C GLN A 12 16.78 -3.80 10.70
N ALA A 13 17.63 -4.02 9.68
CA ALA A 13 19.08 -4.12 9.86
C ALA A 13 19.70 -2.82 10.42
N ILE A 14 19.25 -1.65 9.94
CA ILE A 14 19.65 -0.34 10.48
C ILE A 14 19.25 -0.23 11.96
N LYS A 15 18.03 -0.65 12.31
CA LYS A 15 17.53 -0.63 13.69
C LYS A 15 18.32 -1.58 14.60
N MET A 16 18.59 -2.80 14.16
CA MET A 16 19.42 -3.78 14.89
C MET A 16 20.84 -3.23 15.15
N LYS A 17 21.45 -2.61 14.13
CA LYS A 17 22.79 -1.98 14.26
C LYS A 17 22.80 -0.88 15.32
N LYS A 18 21.74 -0.06 15.41
CA LYS A 18 21.61 0.98 16.44
C LYS A 18 21.53 0.38 17.85
N PHE A 19 20.68 -0.61 18.06
CA PHE A 19 20.57 -1.29 19.36
C PHE A 19 21.88 -1.99 19.76
N MET A 20 22.63 -2.52 18.78
CA MET A 20 23.95 -3.10 19.01
C MET A 20 24.94 -2.05 19.52
N GLN A 21 24.99 -0.88 18.88
CA GLN A 21 25.88 0.22 19.28
C GLN A 21 25.54 0.78 20.67
N GLU A 22 24.26 0.73 21.06
CA GLU A 22 23.81 1.15 22.39
C GLU A 22 23.97 0.05 23.47
N GLY A 23 24.46 -1.15 23.13
CA GLY A 23 24.58 -2.28 24.07
C GLY A 23 23.23 -2.85 24.52
N LYS A 24 22.15 -2.59 23.76
CA LYS A 24 20.76 -2.97 24.09
C LYS A 24 20.18 -4.04 23.17
N LEU A 25 20.99 -4.59 22.26
CA LEU A 25 20.55 -5.65 21.36
C LEU A 25 20.44 -6.96 22.13
N THR A 26 19.22 -7.40 22.40
CA THR A 26 18.89 -8.69 23.02
C THR A 26 18.04 -9.53 22.08
N ASP A 27 17.94 -10.84 22.33
CA ASP A 27 17.12 -11.73 21.50
C ASP A 27 15.65 -11.27 21.43
N GLY A 28 15.10 -10.77 22.54
CA GLY A 28 13.74 -10.20 22.56
C GLY A 28 13.59 -8.95 21.69
N VAL A 29 14.63 -8.10 21.65
CA VAL A 29 14.65 -6.92 20.76
C VAL A 29 14.79 -7.33 19.30
N ILE A 30 15.62 -8.33 19.00
CA ILE A 30 15.76 -8.89 17.65
C ILE A 30 14.42 -9.44 17.16
N GLN A 31 13.74 -10.24 17.99
CA GLN A 31 12.44 -10.80 17.67
C GLN A 31 11.38 -9.71 17.46
N SER A 32 11.35 -8.70 18.32
CA SER A 32 10.46 -7.54 18.17
C SER A 32 10.70 -6.81 16.85
N ILE A 33 11.95 -6.55 16.47
CA ILE A 33 12.30 -5.87 15.21
C ILE A 33 11.89 -6.73 14.01
N MET A 34 12.09 -8.05 14.08
CA MET A 34 11.74 -8.98 13.00
C MET A 34 10.21 -9.14 12.82
N GLN A 35 9.43 -8.93 13.87
CA GLN A 35 7.96 -8.96 13.84
C GLN A 35 7.32 -7.63 13.39
N GLU A 36 8.09 -6.54 13.28
CA GLU A 36 7.56 -5.25 12.79
C GLU A 36 7.04 -5.37 11.35
N GLU A 37 5.79 -4.94 11.14
CA GLU A 37 5.20 -4.88 9.80
C GLU A 37 6.05 -4.01 8.88
N LYS A 38 6.53 -4.61 7.78
CA LYS A 38 7.35 -3.87 6.83
C LYS A 38 6.43 -2.90 6.06
N PRO A 39 6.83 -1.62 5.86
CA PRO A 39 5.99 -0.63 5.19
C PRO A 39 5.64 -1.00 3.74
N ASN A 40 6.43 -1.86 3.10
CA ASN A 40 6.18 -2.43 1.78
C ASN A 40 5.30 -3.69 1.78
N GLN A 41 4.89 -4.21 2.94
CA GLN A 41 3.97 -5.35 3.09
C GLN A 41 2.52 -4.93 3.35
N LYS A 42 2.22 -3.64 3.51
CA LYS A 42 0.84 -3.18 3.35
C LYS A 42 0.42 -3.51 1.93
N GLU A 43 -0.60 -4.36 1.79
CA GLU A 43 -1.23 -4.62 0.50
C GLU A 43 -1.54 -3.26 -0.12
N LYS A 44 -0.82 -2.91 -1.18
CA LYS A 44 -1.23 -1.79 -2.01
C LYS A 44 -2.56 -2.23 -2.61
N PRO A 45 -3.66 -1.49 -2.44
CA PRO A 45 -4.86 -1.73 -3.22
C PRO A 45 -4.54 -1.33 -4.67
N ALA A 46 -3.79 -2.19 -5.37
CA ALA A 46 -3.42 -2.02 -6.75
C ALA A 46 -4.50 -2.71 -7.59
N PHE A 47 -5.06 -1.99 -8.55
CA PHE A 47 -5.90 -2.59 -9.57
C PHE A 47 -5.08 -3.66 -10.32
N LYS A 48 -5.49 -4.93 -10.22
CA LYS A 48 -4.80 -6.05 -10.88
C LYS A 48 -4.95 -6.02 -12.40
N ASP A 49 -6.01 -5.38 -12.91
CA ASP A 49 -6.27 -5.26 -14.34
C ASP A 49 -5.52 -4.05 -14.93
N GLU A 50 -4.61 -4.32 -15.86
CA GLU A 50 -3.83 -3.29 -16.53
C GLU A 50 -4.66 -2.29 -17.33
N ARG A 51 -5.87 -2.66 -17.76
CA ARG A 51 -6.75 -1.75 -18.49
C ARG A 51 -7.19 -0.60 -17.59
N ILE A 52 -7.35 -0.85 -16.29
CA ILE A 52 -7.72 0.18 -15.31
C ILE A 52 -6.51 1.08 -15.03
N THR A 53 -5.34 0.49 -14.79
CA THR A 53 -4.13 1.28 -14.49
C THR A 53 -3.67 2.16 -15.65
N LYS A 54 -3.89 1.74 -16.91
CA LYS A 54 -3.63 2.55 -18.12
C LYS A 54 -4.54 3.77 -18.26
N LEU A 55 -5.73 3.75 -17.64
CA LEU A 55 -6.68 4.87 -17.67
C LEU A 55 -6.42 5.91 -16.56
N ILE A 56 -5.66 5.54 -15.54
CA ILE A 56 -5.33 6.44 -14.42
C ILE A 56 -4.21 7.39 -14.86
N PRO A 57 -4.41 8.72 -14.79
CA PRO A 57 -3.36 9.67 -15.11
C PRO A 57 -2.13 9.50 -14.22
N LYS A 58 -0.93 9.59 -14.81
CA LYS A 58 0.35 9.50 -14.08
C LYS A 58 0.55 10.64 -13.06
N SER A 59 -0.27 11.69 -13.12
CA SER A 59 -0.29 12.79 -12.14
C SER A 59 -0.96 12.41 -10.82
N ILE A 60 -1.74 11.32 -10.77
CA ILE A 60 -2.36 10.83 -9.54
C ILE A 60 -1.30 10.19 -8.64
N PRO A 61 -1.18 10.60 -7.37
CA PRO A 61 -0.24 10.00 -6.43
C PRO A 61 -0.52 8.50 -6.21
N ARG A 62 0.55 7.73 -6.02
CA ARG A 62 0.44 6.33 -5.59
C ARG A 62 -0.28 6.23 -4.25
N GLY A 63 -1.26 5.35 -4.16
CA GLY A 63 -2.19 5.20 -3.04
C GLY A 63 -3.50 5.97 -3.20
N GLN A 64 -3.64 6.86 -4.18
CA GLN A 64 -4.89 7.61 -4.46
C GLN A 64 -5.60 7.13 -5.73
N GLU A 65 -5.10 6.08 -6.38
CA GLU A 65 -5.68 5.54 -7.61
C GLU A 65 -7.13 5.11 -7.39
N THR A 66 -7.43 4.49 -6.25
CA THR A 66 -8.78 4.05 -5.89
C THR A 66 -9.75 5.22 -5.81
N ASP A 67 -9.37 6.30 -5.13
CA ASP A 67 -10.22 7.49 -4.97
C ASP A 67 -10.51 8.16 -6.31
N PHE A 68 -9.51 8.19 -7.20
CA PHE A 68 -9.69 8.70 -8.55
C PHE A 68 -10.72 7.89 -9.34
N VAL A 69 -10.62 6.56 -9.31
CA VAL A 69 -11.54 5.66 -10.03
C VAL A 69 -12.96 5.77 -9.47
N VAL A 70 -13.13 5.84 -8.15
CA VAL A 70 -14.45 6.01 -7.52
C VAL A 70 -15.11 7.31 -8.02
N LYS A 71 -14.39 8.44 -7.98
CA LYS A 71 -14.92 9.72 -8.47
C LYS A 71 -15.29 9.68 -9.96
N ALA A 72 -14.50 9.01 -10.79
CA ALA A 72 -14.80 8.86 -12.22
C ALA A 72 -16.09 8.08 -12.44
N LEU A 73 -16.30 7.00 -11.69
CA LEU A 73 -17.53 6.19 -11.76
C LEU A 73 -18.75 6.96 -11.27
N GLU A 74 -18.63 7.71 -10.18
CA GLU A 74 -19.71 8.58 -9.67
C GLU A 74 -20.11 9.64 -10.69
N PHE A 75 -19.13 10.29 -11.33
CA PHE A 75 -19.35 11.28 -12.36
C PHE A 75 -20.10 10.67 -13.56
N TYR A 76 -19.67 9.50 -14.03
CA TYR A 76 -20.30 8.82 -15.16
C TYR A 76 -21.73 8.36 -14.84
N ASN A 77 -21.96 7.77 -13.66
CA ASN A 77 -23.30 7.39 -13.23
C ASN A 77 -24.23 8.60 -13.15
N ARG A 78 -23.76 9.74 -12.61
CA ARG A 78 -24.55 10.98 -12.58
C ARG A 78 -24.87 11.48 -13.99
N HIS A 79 -23.94 11.36 -14.93
CA HIS A 79 -24.16 11.71 -16.32
C HIS A 79 -25.24 10.84 -16.96
N LEU A 80 -25.18 9.51 -16.79
CA LEU A 80 -26.19 8.58 -17.30
C LEU A 80 -27.60 8.81 -16.74
N GLN A 81 -27.70 9.12 -15.44
CA GLN A 81 -28.98 9.42 -14.80
C GLN A 81 -29.64 10.68 -15.37
N ARG A 82 -28.85 11.71 -15.69
CA ARG A 82 -29.35 12.93 -16.33
C ARG A 82 -29.83 12.68 -17.76
N GLN A 83 -29.11 11.86 -18.52
CA GLN A 83 -29.48 11.52 -19.89
C GLN A 83 -30.82 10.78 -19.94
N ARG A 84 -31.02 9.78 -19.07
CA ARG A 84 -32.30 9.05 -18.96
C ARG A 84 -33.48 9.92 -18.53
N GLY A 85 -33.22 10.99 -17.78
CA GLY A 85 -34.24 11.95 -17.38
C GLY A 85 -34.66 12.93 -18.48
N GLN A 86 -33.84 13.11 -19.52
CA GLN A 86 -34.15 13.94 -20.69
C GLN A 86 -34.90 13.19 -21.80
N GLU A 87 -34.87 11.85 -21.79
CA GLU A 87 -35.59 11.00 -22.74
C GLU A 87 -37.05 10.72 -22.33
N ARG A 88 -37.60 11.42 -21.32
CA ARG A 88 -38.97 11.25 -20.82
C ARG A 88 -39.80 12.53 -20.92
#